data_AF-A0A2V6AHE9-F1
#
_entry.id   AF-A0A2V6AHE9-F1
#
_cell.length_a   1.000
_cell.length_b   1.000
_cell.length_c   1.000
_cell.angle_alpha   90.00
_cell.angle_beta   90.00
_cell.angle_gamma   90.00
#
_symmetry.space_group_name_H-M   'P 1'
#
loop_
_entity.id
_entity.type
_entity.pdbx_description
1 polymer ?
#
loop_
_entity_poly.entity_id
_entity_poly.type
_entity_poly.pdbx_seq_one_letter_code
_entity_poly.pdbx_strand_id
1 'polypeptide(L)'
;MNHWEQELVASVIFGITYILISGRQLKILPLNRPAAALLGAVLMVSTGVMTPERAYRAVNYDTIVLLLAMMLISAYLYLAHFFEWAADAVLEFSRTPERLLLYITLTSGILSALLAGANSAENADLKGGRFHSIEQHA
;
A
#
# COMPACT_ATOMS: atom_id res chain seq x y z
N MET A 1 -21.92 -7.38 -25.90
CA MET A 1 -21.05 -6.18 -25.94
C MET A 1 -19.71 -6.62 -26.47
N ASN A 2 -19.18 -5.89 -27.43
CA ASN A 2 -17.92 -6.27 -28.03
C ASN A 2 -16.77 -5.96 -27.03
N HIS A 3 -15.72 -6.78 -27.02
CA HIS A 3 -14.56 -6.67 -26.12
C HIS A 3 -13.97 -5.25 -26.10
N TRP A 4 -13.95 -4.58 -27.25
CA TRP A 4 -13.49 -3.20 -27.47
C TRP A 4 -14.38 -2.14 -26.78
N GLU A 5 -15.68 -2.37 -26.63
CA GLU A 5 -16.57 -1.45 -25.89
C GLU A 5 -16.37 -1.59 -24.38
N GLN A 6 -16.15 -2.81 -23.90
CA GLN A 6 -15.90 -3.08 -22.48
C GLN A 6 -14.58 -2.44 -22.04
N GLU A 7 -13.53 -2.53 -22.85
CA GLU A 7 -12.24 -1.89 -22.58
C GLU A 7 -12.33 -0.36 -22.56
N LEU A 8 -13.09 0.23 -23.49
CA LEU A 8 -13.35 1.68 -23.50
C LEU A 8 -14.14 2.13 -22.27
N VAL A 9 -15.22 1.43 -21.92
CA VAL A 9 -16.03 1.74 -20.73
C VAL A 9 -15.20 1.60 -19.46
N ALA A 10 -14.40 0.53 -19.34
CA ALA A 10 -13.49 0.32 -18.21
C ALA A 10 -12.47 1.45 -18.09
N SER A 11 -11.87 1.87 -19.20
CA SER A 11 -10.86 2.95 -19.24
C SER A 11 -11.47 4.31 -18.88
N VAL A 12 -12.69 4.60 -19.35
CA VAL A 12 -13.42 5.82 -19.00
C VAL A 12 -13.76 5.82 -17.51
N ILE A 13 -14.31 4.73 -16.96
CA ILE A 13 -14.62 4.61 -15.54
C ILE A 13 -13.35 4.75 -14.69
N PHE A 14 -12.26 4.13 -15.12
CA PHE A 14 -10.96 4.25 -14.47
C PHE A 14 -10.46 5.70 -14.48
N GLY A 15 -10.51 6.38 -15.63
CA GLY A 15 -10.11 7.78 -15.74
C GLY A 15 -10.96 8.69 -14.84
N ILE A 16 -12.29 8.52 -14.84
CA ILE A 16 -13.20 9.28 -13.98
C ILE A 16 -12.90 9.02 -12.50
N THR A 17 -12.76 7.76 -12.10
CA THR A 17 -12.48 7.36 -10.71
C THR A 17 -11.13 7.90 -10.25
N TYR A 18 -10.11 7.82 -11.10
CA TYR A 18 -8.77 8.33 -10.81
C TYR A 18 -8.77 9.85 -10.64
N ILE A 19 -9.44 10.59 -11.54
CA ILE A 19 -9.61 12.05 -11.42
C ILE A 19 -10.39 12.38 -10.14
N LEU A 20 -11.37 11.58 -9.74
CA LEU A 20 -12.14 11.81 -8.53
C LEU A 20 -11.33 11.57 -7.24
N ILE A 21 -10.40 10.60 -7.26
CA ILE A 21 -9.48 10.32 -6.15
C ILE A 21 -8.33 11.34 -6.08
N SER A 22 -7.76 11.69 -7.24
CA SER A 22 -6.61 12.60 -7.36
C SER A 22 -7.00 14.07 -7.34
N GLY A 23 -8.21 14.40 -7.80
CA GLY A 23 -8.74 15.75 -7.84
C GLY A 23 -8.97 16.27 -6.43
N ARG A 24 -8.52 17.50 -6.16
CA ARG A 24 -8.89 18.23 -4.93
C ARG A 24 -10.41 18.21 -4.80
N GLN A 25 -10.91 17.70 -3.66
CA GLN A 25 -12.32 17.63 -3.25
C GLN A 25 -13.20 18.57 -4.08
N LEU A 26 -13.86 18.02 -5.10
CA LEU A 26 -14.79 18.79 -5.92
C LEU A 26 -15.87 19.32 -4.99
N LYS A 27 -15.94 20.64 -4.85
CA LYS A 27 -16.82 21.39 -3.92
C LYS A 27 -18.31 21.03 -4.03
N ILE A 28 -18.69 20.30 -5.09
CA ILE A 28 -20.05 19.92 -5.47
C ILE A 28 -20.48 18.61 -4.79
N LEU A 29 -19.52 17.70 -4.48
CA LEU A 29 -19.75 16.46 -3.74
C LEU A 29 -18.50 16.17 -2.87
N PRO A 30 -18.56 16.37 -1.54
CA PRO A 30 -17.45 16.04 -0.64
C PRO A 30 -17.34 14.51 -0.49
N LEU A 31 -16.86 13.86 -1.55
CA LEU A 31 -16.54 12.45 -1.53
C LEU A 31 -15.17 12.28 -0.89
N ASN A 32 -15.14 11.57 0.24
CA ASN A 32 -13.87 11.11 0.79
C ASN A 32 -13.21 10.15 -0.22
N ARG A 33 -11.87 10.10 -0.24
CA ARG A 33 -11.09 9.21 -1.12
C ARG A 33 -11.64 7.76 -1.17
N PRO A 34 -12.07 7.14 -0.06
CA PRO A 34 -12.68 5.81 -0.09
C PRO A 34 -14.04 5.77 -0.80
N ALA A 35 -14.87 6.82 -0.66
CA ALA A 35 -16.17 6.90 -1.31
C ALA A 35 -16.05 7.03 -2.84
N ALA A 36 -15.06 7.79 -3.31
CA ALA A 36 -14.74 7.88 -4.74
C ALA A 36 -14.28 6.53 -5.32
N ALA A 37 -13.42 5.80 -4.60
CA ALA A 37 -13.02 4.46 -4.97
C ALA A 37 -14.21 3.47 -5.01
N LEU A 38 -15.10 3.57 -4.02
CA LEU A 38 -16.28 2.71 -3.93
C LEU A 38 -17.28 2.99 -5.05
N LEU A 39 -17.48 4.26 -5.43
CA LEU A 39 -18.27 4.63 -6.62
C LEU A 39 -17.68 4.04 -7.91
N GLY A 40 -16.37 4.12 -8.11
CA GLY A 40 -15.71 3.50 -9.25
C GLY A 40 -15.89 1.98 -9.32
N ALA A 41 -15.79 1.31 -8.18
CA ALA A 41 -16.05 -0.13 -8.07
C ALA A 41 -17.51 -0.47 -8.40
N VAL A 42 -18.48 0.29 -7.88
CA VAL A 42 -19.91 0.09 -8.18
C VAL A 42 -20.19 0.32 -9.66
N LEU A 43 -19.59 1.34 -10.28
CA LEU A 43 -19.72 1.60 -11.72
C LEU A 43 -19.13 0.46 -12.57
N MET A 44 -17.98 -0.10 -12.19
CA MET A 44 -17.38 -1.27 -12.87
C MET A 44 -18.28 -2.50 -12.81
N VAL A 45 -18.98 -2.71 -11.69
CA VAL A 45 -19.89 -3.85 -11.53
C VAL A 45 -21.23 -3.62 -12.21
N SER A 46 -21.81 -2.42 -12.10
CA SER A 46 -23.13 -2.11 -12.69
C SER A 46 -23.11 -2.05 -14.22
N THR A 47 -21.97 -1.67 -14.81
CA THR A 47 -21.77 -1.69 -16.27
C THR A 47 -21.44 -3.07 -16.83
N GLY A 48 -21.33 -4.10 -15.98
CA GLY A 48 -21.06 -5.48 -16.39
C GLY A 48 -19.63 -5.74 -16.87
N VAL A 49 -18.71 -4.79 -16.64
CA VAL A 49 -17.28 -4.96 -16.96
C VAL A 49 -16.64 -6.01 -16.04
N MET A 50 -17.04 -6.04 -14.77
CA MET A 50 -16.57 -7.01 -13.78
C MET A 50 -17.75 -7.64 -13.04
N THR A 51 -17.77 -8.97 -12.90
CA THR A 51 -18.81 -9.63 -12.09
C THR A 51 -18.55 -9.41 -10.60
N PRO A 52 -19.59 -9.36 -9.74
CA PRO A 52 -19.44 -9.17 -8.30
C PRO A 52 -18.48 -10.20 -7.66
N GLU A 53 -18.53 -11.45 -8.12
CA GLU A 53 -17.70 -12.54 -7.59
C GLU A 53 -16.22 -12.35 -7.94
N ARG A 54 -15.94 -11.85 -9.14
CA ARG A 54 -14.58 -11.51 -9.56
C ARG A 54 -14.05 -10.30 -8.83
N ALA A 55 -14.89 -9.27 -8.65
CA ALA A 55 -14.54 -8.09 -7.88
C ALA A 55 -14.19 -8.46 -6.44
N TYR A 56 -14.99 -9.30 -5.79
CA TYR A 56 -14.74 -9.76 -4.41
C TYR A 56 -13.45 -10.57 -4.30
N ARG A 57 -13.18 -11.45 -5.27
CA ARG A 57 -11.94 -12.25 -5.30
C ARG A 57 -10.68 -11.40 -5.54
N ALA A 58 -10.82 -10.24 -6.18
CA ALA A 58 -9.72 -9.31 -6.38
C ALA A 58 -9.33 -8.56 -5.09
N VAL A 59 -10.18 -8.60 -4.05
CA VAL A 59 -9.90 -7.98 -2.75
C VAL A 59 -8.96 -8.86 -1.94
N ASN A 60 -7.77 -8.33 -1.62
CA ASN A 60 -6.82 -9.00 -0.74
C ASN A 60 -7.01 -8.55 0.72
N TYR A 61 -7.46 -9.48 1.57
CA TYR A 61 -7.70 -9.20 2.99
C TYR A 61 -6.42 -8.95 3.78
N ASP A 62 -5.33 -9.65 3.46
CA ASP A 62 -4.05 -9.47 4.15
C ASP A 62 -3.56 -8.02 4.01
N THR A 63 -3.70 -7.45 2.82
CA THR A 63 -3.35 -6.05 2.56
C THR A 63 -4.28 -5.09 3.29
N ILE A 64 -5.59 -5.34 3.30
CA ILE A 64 -6.55 -4.48 4.02
C ILE A 64 -6.25 -4.49 5.52
N VAL A 65 -6.03 -5.67 6.11
CA VAL A 65 -5.72 -5.82 7.53
C VAL A 65 -4.37 -5.18 7.86
N LEU A 66 -3.36 -5.36 6.99
CA LEU A 66 -2.06 -4.72 7.13
C LEU A 66 -2.17 -3.18 7.15
N LEU A 67 -2.88 -2.62 6.16
CA LEU A 67 -3.10 -1.17 6.09
C LEU A 67 -3.91 -0.67 7.29
N LEU A 68 -4.95 -1.41 7.69
CA LEU A 68 -5.76 -1.08 8.87
C LEU A 68 -4.91 -1.07 10.14
N ALA A 69 -4.08 -2.09 10.35
CA ALA A 69 -3.19 -2.20 11.50
C ALA A 69 -2.19 -1.03 11.51
N MET A 70 -1.59 -0.71 10.37
CA MET A 70 -0.67 0.42 10.24
C MET A 70 -1.38 1.75 10.55
N MET A 71 -2.60 1.95 10.04
CA MET A 71 -3.42 3.12 10.36
C MET A 71 -3.74 3.21 11.85
N LEU A 72 -4.11 2.09 12.49
CA LEU A 72 -4.46 2.05 13.90
C LEU A 72 -3.26 2.33 14.80
N ILE A 73 -2.11 1.73 14.51
CA ILE A 73 -0.85 1.99 15.21
C ILE A 73 -0.48 3.47 15.08
N SER A 74 -0.53 4.01 13.87
CA SER A 74 -0.27 5.44 13.64
C SER A 74 -1.25 6.34 14.39
N ALA A 75 -2.53 5.99 14.46
CA ALA A 75 -3.52 6.77 15.20
C ALA A 75 -3.24 6.79 16.70
N TYR A 76 -2.85 5.64 17.27
CA TYR A 76 -2.50 5.55 18.70
C TYR A 76 -1.24 6.35 19.03
N LEU A 77 -0.21 6.26 18.18
CA LEU A 77 1.02 7.06 18.33
C LEU A 77 0.75 8.57 18.21
N TYR A 78 -0.18 8.96 17.35
CA TYR A 78 -0.64 10.34 17.24
C TYR A 78 -1.34 10.82 18.52
N LEU A 79 -2.25 10.01 19.08
CA LEU A 79 -2.90 10.30 20.37
C LEU A 79 -1.90 10.36 21.53
N ALA A 80 -0.81 9.60 21.48
CA ALA A 80 0.25 9.61 22.48
C ALA A 80 1.22 10.79 22.34
N HIS A 81 1.00 11.71 21.38
CA HIS A 81 1.92 12.81 21.03
C HIS A 81 3.35 12.35 20.69
N PHE A 82 3.50 11.06 20.35
CA PHE A 82 4.81 10.48 20.07
C PHE A 82 5.46 11.09 18.83
N PHE A 83 4.67 11.40 17.79
CA PHE A 83 5.17 12.04 16.59
C PHE A 83 5.70 13.46 16.83
N GLU A 84 5.08 14.21 17.74
CA GLU A 84 5.52 15.56 18.11
C GLU A 84 6.84 15.49 18.88
N TRP A 85 6.92 14.63 19.89
CA TRP A 85 8.15 14.38 20.63
C TRP A 85 9.29 13.89 19.73
N ALA A 86 9.00 12.95 18.83
CA ALA A 86 9.99 12.42 17.90
C ALA A 86 10.44 13.49 16.89
N ALA A 87 9.53 14.34 16.40
CA ALA A 87 9.87 15.45 15.52
C ALA A 87 10.79 16.46 16.23
N ASP A 88 10.48 16.84 17.47
CA ASP A 88 11.29 17.76 18.26
C ASP A 88 12.68 17.19 18.55
N ALA A 89 12.77 15.91 18.96
CA ALA A 89 14.04 15.23 19.20
C ALA A 89 14.91 15.18 17.92
N VAL A 90 14.28 14.91 16.78
CA VAL A 90 14.96 14.83 15.48
C VAL A 90 15.42 16.22 15.00
N LEU A 91 14.62 17.27 15.24
CA LEU A 91 14.97 18.65 14.90
C LEU A 91 16.11 19.18 15.79
N GLU A 92 16.11 18.85 17.08
CA GLU A 92 17.18 19.22 18.01
C GLU A 92 18.50 18.56 17.63
N PHE A 93 18.45 17.31 17.17
CA PHE A 93 19.61 16.57 16.67
C PHE A 93 20.09 17.07 15.29
N SER A 94 19.16 17.36 14.39
CA SER A 94 19.42 17.78 13.01
C SER A 94 19.16 19.28 12.83
N ARG A 95 20.07 20.11 13.37
CA ARG A 95 20.03 21.58 13.26
C ARG A 95 19.99 22.15 11.82
N THR A 96 20.04 21.31 10.78
CA THR A 96 19.97 21.69 9.35
C THR A 96 19.13 20.69 8.53
N PRO A 97 18.25 21.16 7.60
CA PRO A 97 17.34 20.31 6.81
C PRO A 97 18.01 19.23 5.95
N GLU A 98 19.20 19.51 5.40
CA GLU A 98 19.92 18.54 4.55
C GLU A 98 20.40 17.31 5.33
N ARG A 99 20.85 17.52 6.58
CA ARG A 99 21.26 16.41 7.46
C ARG A 99 20.07 15.54 7.84
N LEU A 100 18.91 16.15 8.06
CA LEU A 100 17.68 15.41 8.35
C LEU A 100 17.31 14.44 7.22
N LEU A 101 17.31 14.94 5.98
CA LEU A 101 17.07 14.11 4.80
C LEU A 101 18.09 12.99 4.69
N LEU A 102 19.38 13.30 4.86
CA LEU A 102 20.45 12.30 4.81
C LEU A 102 20.24 11.23 5.88
N TYR A 103 19.97 11.60 7.13
CA TYR A 103 19.73 10.63 8.21
C TYR A 103 18.49 9.78 7.96
N ILE A 104 17.37 10.36 7.54
CA ILE A 104 16.14 9.60 7.29
C ILE A 104 16.34 8.62 6.12
N THR A 105 16.92 9.08 5.00
CA THR A 105 17.18 8.22 3.84
C THR A 105 18.16 7.10 4.20
N LEU A 106 19.24 7.41 4.92
CA LEU A 106 20.28 6.45 5.26
C LEU A 106 19.78 5.43 6.30
N THR A 107 19.04 5.89 7.31
CA THR A 107 18.42 5.00 8.32
C THR A 107 17.33 4.14 7.69
N SER A 108 16.45 4.72 6.87
CA SER A 108 15.40 3.99 6.14
C SER A 108 16.00 2.97 5.16
N GLY A 109 17.07 3.34 4.44
CA GLY A 109 17.78 2.45 3.53
C GLY A 109 18.46 1.30 4.26
N ILE A 110 19.15 1.57 5.37
CA ILE A 110 19.79 0.52 6.19
C ILE A 110 18.73 -0.43 6.76
N LEU A 111 17.65 0.09 7.36
CA LEU A 111 16.56 -0.76 7.89
C LEU A 111 15.91 -1.59 6.80
N SER A 112 15.69 -1.02 5.61
CA SER A 112 15.10 -1.74 4.47
C SER A 112 16.02 -2.86 3.98
N ALA A 113 17.33 -2.59 3.88
CA ALA A 113 18.33 -3.60 3.52
C ALA A 113 18.45 -4.69 4.59
N LEU A 114 18.34 -4.36 5.88
CA LEU A 114 18.32 -5.34 6.96
C LEU A 114 17.06 -6.21 6.93
N LEU A 115 15.87 -5.65 6.72
CA LEU A 115 14.65 -6.44 6.58
C LEU A 115 14.72 -7.36 5.36
N ALA A 116 15.11 -6.82 4.20
CA ALA A 116 15.25 -7.61 2.97
C ALA A 116 16.36 -8.67 3.09
N GLY A 117 17.48 -8.33 3.73
CA GLY A 117 18.62 -9.21 3.97
C GLY A 117 18.34 -10.30 5.02
N ALA A 118 17.62 -9.98 6.10
CA ALA A 118 17.19 -10.95 7.11
C ALA A 118 16.23 -11.99 6.50
N ASN A 119 15.25 -11.54 5.71
CA ASN A 119 14.37 -12.43 4.95
C ASN A 119 15.15 -13.32 3.97
N SER A 120 16.28 -12.83 3.44
CA SER A 120 17.12 -13.59 2.51
C SER A 120 18.01 -14.62 3.23
N ALA A 121 18.48 -14.33 4.45
CA ALA A 121 19.30 -15.24 5.23
C ALA A 121 18.48 -16.42 5.78
N GLU A 122 17.25 -16.16 6.24
CA GLU A 122 16.31 -17.20 6.68
C GLU A 122 15.88 -18.12 5.52
N ASN A 123 15.57 -17.54 4.34
CA ASN A 123 15.19 -18.34 3.17
C ASN A 123 16.33 -19.17 2.57
N ALA A 124 17.59 -18.76 2.76
CA ALA A 124 18.75 -19.49 2.27
C ALA A 124 18.98 -20.79 3.09
N ASP A 125 18.73 -20.76 4.39
CA ASP A 125 18.83 -21.92 5.29
C ASP A 125 17.76 -22.98 4.96
N LEU A 126 16.53 -22.55 4.72
CA LEU A 126 15.41 -23.42 4.33
C LEU A 126 15.61 -24.07 2.95
N LYS A 127 16.27 -23.38 2.01
CA LYS A 127 16.62 -23.95 0.71
C LYS A 127 17.79 -24.92 0.83
N GLY A 128 18.86 -24.57 1.55
CA GLY A 128 20.06 -25.41 1.72
C GLY A 128 19.75 -26.79 2.31
N GLY A 129 18.92 -26.87 3.35
CA GLY A 129 18.52 -28.14 3.96
C GLY A 129 17.62 -29.03 3.07
N ARG A 130 16.86 -28.43 2.16
CA ARG A 130 15.97 -29.17 1.24
C ARG A 130 16.71 -29.79 0.05
N PHE A 131 17.82 -29.20 -0.40
CA PHE A 131 18.60 -29.77 -1.51
C PHE A 131 19.39 -31.02 -1.07
N HIS A 132 19.90 -31.04 0.16
CA HIS A 132 20.58 -32.22 0.70
C HIS A 132 19.66 -33.43 0.88
N SER A 133 18.40 -33.21 1.22
CA SER A 133 17.42 -34.30 1.39
C SER A 133 16.96 -34.91 0.06
N ILE A 134 17.06 -34.17 -1.07
CA ILE A 134 16.67 -34.67 -2.39
C ILE A 134 17.80 -35.47 -3.05
N GLU A 135 19.07 -35.09 -2.86
CA GLU A 135 20.20 -35.87 -3.39
C GLU A 135 20.44 -37.19 -2.67
N GLN A 136 19.99 -37.34 -1.42
CA GLN A 136 20.19 -38.57 -0.66
C GLN A 136 19.13 -39.65 -0.95
N HIS A 137 18.09 -39.30 -1.72
CA HIS A 137 16.97 -40.17 -2.09
C HIS A 137 16.86 -40.45 -3.60
N ALA A 138 17.85 -40.05 -4.41
CA ALA A 138 17.97 -40.36 -5.83
C ALA A 138 19.12 -41.35 -6.08
#